data_AF-N9E5Z7-F1
#
_entry.id   AF-N9E5Z7-F1
#
_cell.length_a   1.000
_cell.length_b   1.000
_cell.length_c   1.000
_cell.angle_alpha   90.00
_cell.angle_beta   90.00
_cell.angle_gamma   90.00
#
_symmetry.space_group_name_H-M   'P 1'
#
loop_
_entity.id
_entity.type
_entity.pdbx_description
1 polymer ?
#
loop_
_entity_poly.entity_id
_entity_poly.type
_entity_poly.pdbx_seq_one_letter_code
_entity_poly.pdbx_strand_id
1 'polypeptide(L)'
;MYFPFDVLLVIGIVGFYIYDSTHLYFYNEFNIYKGFKTTFKSQLISRKFNFYRQYLVIFNLLLPHQLIFKCAWTFKDTHSTIHAIEIEHIRKISLILKPLQVINILTFLLTLAILPFLLIYKADYVAISITLVMIYGLNLFSIFFVMFKRKNLQLSWFKTTQLLLDVLLCPPFAVNLLRKISLNYQIKTEGVLLASQILDQKHYQHVLDEVLLDIQTLKTASNEKHVIQLELRERQLQSLKYKIENK
;
A
#
# COMPACT_ATOMS: atom_id res chain seq x y z
N MET A 1 34.66 -9.79 -11.98
CA MET A 1 34.68 -9.10 -10.67
C MET A 1 33.68 -9.83 -9.79
N TYR A 2 34.13 -10.66 -8.85
CA TYR A 2 33.23 -11.42 -7.97
C TYR A 2 32.92 -10.58 -6.74
N PHE A 3 31.64 -10.32 -6.46
CA PHE A 3 31.24 -9.63 -5.23
C PHE A 3 31.48 -10.57 -4.03
N PRO A 4 31.95 -10.04 -2.88
CA PRO A 4 32.03 -10.80 -1.64
C PRO A 4 30.65 -11.38 -1.26
N PHE A 5 30.63 -12.56 -0.66
CA PHE A 5 29.38 -13.23 -0.28
C PHE A 5 28.51 -12.35 0.65
N ASP A 6 29.12 -11.65 1.59
CA ASP A 6 28.43 -10.73 2.51
C ASP A 6 27.67 -9.62 1.75
N VAL A 7 28.30 -9.08 0.69
CA VAL A 7 27.71 -8.06 -0.16
C VAL A 7 26.57 -8.66 -0.98
N LEU A 8 26.72 -9.88 -1.48
CA LEU A 8 25.66 -10.59 -2.20
C LEU A 8 24.44 -10.83 -1.31
N LEU A 9 24.64 -11.19 -0.04
CA LEU A 9 23.56 -11.32 0.95
C LEU A 9 22.83 -10.00 1.17
N VAL A 10 23.56 -8.90 1.33
CA VAL A 10 22.96 -7.57 1.49
C VAL A 10 22.16 -7.16 0.25
N ILE A 11 22.71 -7.38 -0.94
CA ILE A 11 22.01 -7.14 -2.20
C ILE A 11 20.74 -7.99 -2.28
N GLY A 12 20.79 -9.26 -1.87
CA GLY A 12 19.63 -10.15 -1.81
C GLY A 12 18.55 -9.63 -0.86
N ILE A 13 18.93 -9.21 0.35
CA ILE A 13 18.01 -8.64 1.36
C ILE A 13 17.29 -7.41 0.81
N VAL A 14 18.04 -6.45 0.25
CA VAL A 14 17.49 -5.21 -0.30
C VAL A 14 16.66 -5.49 -1.55
N GLY A 15 17.14 -6.38 -2.42
CA GLY A 15 16.45 -6.78 -3.66
C GLY A 15 15.10 -7.42 -3.37
N PHE A 16 15.04 -8.36 -2.42
CA PHE A 16 13.78 -8.97 -2.00
C PHE A 16 12.83 -7.95 -1.38
N TYR A 17 13.34 -7.01 -0.57
CA TYR A 17 12.51 -5.95 -0.02
C TYR A 17 11.89 -5.05 -1.11
N ILE A 18 12.69 -4.66 -2.10
CA ILE A 18 12.22 -3.85 -3.23
C ILE A 18 11.19 -4.63 -4.04
N TYR A 19 11.51 -5.87 -4.40
CA TYR A 19 10.63 -6.76 -5.16
C TYR A 19 9.25 -6.86 -4.51
N ASP A 20 9.20 -7.14 -3.21
CA ASP A 20 7.96 -7.28 -2.45
C ASP A 20 7.20 -5.94 -2.28
N SER A 21 7.91 -4.81 -2.41
CA SER A 21 7.32 -3.46 -2.38
C SER A 21 6.81 -2.98 -3.75
N THR A 22 6.98 -3.78 -4.82
CA THR A 22 6.52 -3.43 -6.17
C THR A 22 5.21 -4.14 -6.49
N HIS A 23 4.22 -3.41 -7.00
CA HIS A 23 2.90 -3.93 -7.34
C HIS A 23 2.44 -3.42 -8.70
N LEU A 24 1.54 -4.15 -9.34
CA LEU A 24 0.94 -3.78 -10.63
C LEU A 24 -0.48 -3.27 -10.43
N TYR A 25 -0.76 -2.10 -11.01
CA TYR A 25 -2.04 -1.40 -10.86
C TYR A 25 -2.67 -1.12 -12.21
N PHE A 26 -3.99 -1.16 -12.29
CA PHE A 26 -4.72 -0.68 -13.45
C PHE A 26 -4.78 0.84 -13.48
N TYR A 27 -5.09 1.37 -14.65
CA TYR A 27 -5.13 2.81 -14.89
C TYR A 27 -6.14 3.56 -13.99
N ASN A 28 -7.22 2.88 -13.59
CA ASN A 28 -8.29 3.47 -12.80
C ASN A 28 -8.10 3.30 -11.28
N GLU A 29 -6.91 2.88 -10.85
CA GLU A 29 -6.62 2.57 -9.45
C GLU A 29 -5.73 3.65 -8.85
N PHE A 30 -5.90 3.91 -7.56
CA PHE A 30 -5.05 4.82 -6.79
C PHE A 30 -4.97 4.33 -5.34
N ASN A 31 -4.05 4.92 -4.57
CA ASN A 31 -3.81 4.49 -3.19
C ASN A 31 -4.17 5.59 -2.19
N ILE A 32 -4.82 5.17 -1.11
CA ILE A 32 -4.98 5.98 0.09
C ILE A 32 -4.07 5.39 1.16
N TYR A 33 -3.18 6.20 1.73
CA TYR A 33 -2.26 5.75 2.76
C TYR A 33 -2.56 6.35 4.14
N LYS A 34 -2.17 5.58 5.15
CA LYS A 34 -2.36 5.90 6.56
C LYS A 34 -1.08 5.60 7.34
N GLY A 35 -0.39 6.65 7.74
CA GLY A 35 0.73 6.56 8.69
C GLY A 35 0.26 6.69 10.15
N PHE A 36 1.15 7.16 11.03
CA PHE A 36 0.82 7.43 12.44
C PHE A 36 -0.13 8.60 12.66
N LYS A 37 -0.13 9.57 11.73
CA LYS A 37 -0.99 10.77 11.83
C LYS A 37 -2.46 10.38 11.70
N THR A 38 -3.34 11.24 12.23
CA THR A 38 -4.80 11.05 12.20
C THR A 38 -5.43 11.29 10.83
N THR A 39 -4.73 11.96 9.91
CA THR A 39 -5.21 12.19 8.54
C THR A 39 -4.87 11.05 7.59
N PHE A 40 -5.71 10.87 6.57
CA PHE A 40 -5.42 10.01 5.42
C PHE A 40 -4.90 10.87 4.29
N LYS A 41 -4.07 10.28 3.44
CA LYS A 41 -3.47 10.99 2.32
C LYS A 41 -3.58 10.14 1.06
N SER A 42 -3.67 10.79 -0.09
CA SER A 42 -3.63 10.13 -1.39
C SER A 42 -2.19 10.03 -1.88
N GLN A 43 -1.83 8.88 -2.45
CA GLN A 43 -0.62 8.71 -3.23
C GLN A 43 -1.03 8.42 -4.67
N LEU A 44 -0.58 9.30 -5.57
CA LEU A 44 -0.76 9.13 -7.00
C LEU A 44 0.17 8.06 -7.54
N ILE A 45 -0.24 7.46 -8.64
CA ILE A 45 0.52 6.40 -9.29
C ILE A 45 1.36 7.01 -10.42
N SER A 46 2.67 6.84 -10.35
CA SER A 46 3.57 7.22 -11.45
C SER A 46 3.37 6.27 -12.63
N ARG A 47 2.82 6.76 -13.73
CA ARG A 47 2.46 5.95 -14.93
C ARG A 47 3.56 5.82 -15.96
N LYS A 48 4.81 5.81 -15.50
CA LYS A 48 5.99 5.81 -16.38
C LYS A 48 6.29 4.44 -16.98
N PHE A 49 5.98 3.36 -16.25
CA PHE A 49 6.30 1.99 -16.66
C PHE A 49 5.04 1.16 -16.77
N ASN A 50 4.69 0.75 -17.99
CA ASN A 50 3.54 -0.10 -18.29
C ASN A 50 4.01 -1.51 -18.62
N PHE A 51 3.37 -2.50 -18.00
CA PHE A 51 3.51 -3.91 -18.29
C PHE A 51 2.11 -4.53 -18.48
N TYR A 52 1.82 -4.99 -19.70
CA TYR A 52 0.55 -5.67 -20.04
C TYR A 52 -0.72 -4.92 -19.56
N ARG A 53 -0.77 -3.59 -19.80
CA ARG A 53 -1.88 -2.68 -19.41
C ARG A 53 -1.96 -2.36 -17.92
N GLN A 54 -1.00 -2.82 -17.14
CA GLN A 54 -0.85 -2.47 -15.73
C GLN A 54 0.40 -1.61 -15.54
N TYR A 55 0.34 -0.66 -14.62
CA TYR A 55 1.44 0.24 -14.32
C TYR A 55 2.18 -0.27 -13.10
N LEU A 56 3.51 -0.25 -13.18
CA LEU A 56 4.36 -0.62 -12.07
C LEU A 56 4.36 0.50 -11.04
N VAL A 57 3.97 0.15 -9.81
CA VAL A 57 3.93 1.04 -8.66
C VAL A 57 4.92 0.54 -7.63
N ILE A 58 5.82 1.43 -7.22
CA ILE A 58 6.75 1.19 -6.13
C ILE A 58 6.29 2.02 -4.94
N PHE A 59 5.97 1.35 -3.83
CA PHE A 59 5.63 2.05 -2.60
C PHE A 59 6.86 2.71 -1.97
N ASN A 60 6.64 3.70 -1.11
CA ASN A 60 7.75 4.43 -0.48
C ASN A 60 8.63 3.49 0.36
N LEU A 61 9.83 3.18 -0.11
CA LEU A 61 10.74 2.21 0.52
C LEU A 61 11.20 2.61 1.94
N LEU A 62 11.10 3.88 2.31
CA LEU A 62 11.52 4.36 3.64
C LEU A 62 10.38 4.37 4.66
N LEU A 63 9.13 4.15 4.24
CA LEU A 63 7.95 4.24 5.09
C LEU A 63 7.16 2.92 5.10
N PRO A 64 7.77 1.78 5.48
CA PRO A 64 7.14 0.45 5.47
C PRO A 64 5.97 0.33 6.45
N HIS A 65 5.95 1.15 7.49
CA HIS A 65 4.90 1.17 8.50
C HIS A 65 3.55 1.74 8.00
N GLN A 66 3.55 2.40 6.84
CA GLN A 66 2.32 2.99 6.29
C GLN A 66 1.39 1.90 5.80
N LEU A 67 0.12 2.02 6.19
CA LEU A 67 -0.95 1.21 5.63
C LEU A 67 -1.35 1.81 4.28
N ILE A 68 -1.62 0.95 3.32
CA ILE A 68 -1.99 1.32 1.95
C ILE A 68 -3.29 0.61 1.61
N PHE A 69 -4.31 1.39 1.29
CA PHE A 69 -5.62 0.92 0.87
C PHE A 69 -5.80 1.22 -0.62
N LYS A 70 -6.04 0.16 -1.39
CA LYS A 70 -6.20 0.23 -2.84
C LYS A 70 -7.63 0.62 -3.18
N CYS A 71 -7.78 1.73 -3.88
CA CYS A 71 -9.07 2.26 -4.35
C CYS A 71 -9.12 2.23 -5.87
N ALA A 72 -10.31 2.12 -6.43
CA ALA A 72 -10.53 2.23 -7.87
C ALA A 72 -11.68 3.19 -8.16
N TRP A 73 -11.50 4.05 -9.15
CA TRP A 73 -12.59 4.86 -9.68
C TRP A 73 -13.29 4.11 -10.83
N THR A 74 -14.59 4.32 -10.99
CA THR A 74 -15.41 3.58 -11.95
C THR A 74 -16.21 4.51 -12.86
N PHE A 75 -16.58 3.98 -14.04
CA PHE A 75 -17.31 4.71 -15.08
C PHE A 75 -18.84 4.65 -14.93
N LYS A 76 -19.36 3.69 -14.14
CA LYS A 76 -20.81 3.43 -14.06
C LYS A 76 -21.49 4.36 -13.07
N ASP A 77 -22.65 4.82 -13.51
CA ASP A 77 -23.45 5.87 -12.89
C ASP A 77 -24.00 5.51 -11.49
N THR A 78 -23.74 6.43 -10.56
CA THR A 78 -24.66 7.07 -9.57
C THR A 78 -25.46 6.27 -8.54
N HIS A 79 -25.40 4.93 -8.50
CA HIS A 79 -25.97 4.14 -7.39
C HIS A 79 -24.92 3.32 -6.63
N SER A 80 -23.68 3.78 -6.56
CA SER A 80 -22.74 3.25 -5.57
C SER A 80 -23.23 3.64 -4.19
N THR A 81 -23.92 2.72 -3.52
CA THR A 81 -24.34 2.90 -2.13
C THR A 81 -23.11 3.23 -1.30
N ILE A 82 -23.14 4.37 -0.62
CA ILE A 82 -22.13 4.72 0.38
C ILE A 82 -22.21 3.63 1.45
N HIS A 83 -21.25 2.71 1.45
CA HIS A 83 -21.12 1.80 2.55
C HIS A 83 -20.42 2.56 3.68
N ALA A 84 -21.17 3.35 4.45
CA ALA A 84 -20.64 4.08 5.62
C ALA A 84 -19.86 3.15 6.57
N ILE A 85 -20.26 1.88 6.59
CA ILE A 85 -19.61 0.77 7.28
C ILE A 85 -18.14 0.57 6.83
N GLU A 86 -17.80 0.79 5.56
CA GLU A 86 -16.42 0.62 5.05
C GLU A 86 -15.42 1.62 5.63
N ILE A 87 -15.82 2.88 5.82
CA ILE A 87 -14.94 3.89 6.43
C ILE A 87 -14.64 3.50 7.87
N GLU A 88 -15.66 3.06 8.61
CA GLU A 88 -15.49 2.56 9.97
C GLU A 88 -14.56 1.35 9.99
N HIS A 89 -14.70 0.42 9.03
CA HIS A 89 -13.78 -0.71 8.90
C HIS A 89 -12.34 -0.29 8.60
N ILE A 90 -12.10 0.61 7.65
CA ILE A 90 -10.75 1.10 7.32
C ILE A 90 -10.12 1.77 8.55
N ARG A 91 -10.89 2.57 9.28
CA ARG A 91 -10.44 3.19 10.55
C ARG A 91 -10.16 2.14 11.61
N LYS A 92 -11.03 1.13 11.76
CA LYS A 92 -10.86 0.02 12.71
C LYS A 92 -9.61 -0.80 12.40
N ILE A 93 -9.38 -1.15 11.14
CA ILE A 93 -8.15 -1.82 10.67
C ILE A 93 -6.93 -0.96 11.03
N SER A 94 -6.99 0.34 10.72
CA SER A 94 -5.90 1.27 11.02
C SER A 94 -5.59 1.36 12.51
N LEU A 95 -6.60 1.36 13.37
CA LEU A 95 -6.44 1.36 14.82
C LEU A 95 -5.86 0.05 15.34
N ILE A 96 -6.33 -1.09 14.83
CA ILE A 96 -5.82 -2.42 15.22
C ILE A 96 -4.35 -2.59 14.83
N LEU A 97 -3.95 -2.09 13.66
CA LEU A 97 -2.58 -2.23 13.15
C LEU A 97 -1.61 -1.16 13.67
N LYS A 98 -2.10 -0.08 14.29
CA LYS A 98 -1.28 0.99 14.87
C LYS A 98 -0.12 0.49 15.77
N PRO A 99 -0.31 -0.43 16.74
CA PRO A 99 0.81 -0.93 17.54
C PRO A 99 1.88 -1.65 16.70
N LEU A 100 1.45 -2.38 15.66
CA LEU A 100 2.37 -3.06 14.75
C LEU A 100 3.16 -2.08 13.88
N GLN A 101 2.71 -0.83 13.67
CA GLN A 101 3.47 0.17 12.91
C GLN A 101 4.83 0.46 13.55
N VAL A 102 4.90 0.52 14.88
CA VAL A 102 6.15 0.75 15.61
C VAL A 102 7.06 -0.47 15.49
N ILE A 103 6.51 -1.67 15.67
CA ILE A 103 7.24 -2.93 15.53
C ILE A 103 7.80 -3.06 14.11
N ASN A 104 7.02 -2.68 13.10
CA ASN A 104 7.46 -2.75 11.72
C ASN A 104 8.61 -1.78 11.40
N ILE A 105 8.68 -0.61 12.05
CA ILE A 105 9.85 0.28 11.94
C ILE A 105 11.07 -0.40 12.55
N LEU A 106 10.92 -1.02 13.72
CA LEU A 106 12.03 -1.71 14.37
C LEU A 106 12.52 -2.88 13.51
N THR A 107 11.61 -3.70 12.97
CA THR A 107 11.94 -4.77 12.02
C THR A 107 12.64 -4.21 10.79
N PHE A 108 12.16 -3.11 10.20
CA PHE A 108 12.81 -2.45 9.07
C PHE A 108 14.25 -2.05 9.38
N LEU A 109 14.49 -1.38 10.51
CA LEU A 109 15.82 -0.95 10.92
C LEU A 109 16.74 -2.15 11.17
N LEU A 110 16.25 -3.19 11.84
CA LEU A 110 17.02 -4.40 12.09
C LEU A 110 17.39 -5.12 10.79
N THR A 111 16.44 -5.29 9.87
CA THR A 111 16.61 -6.08 8.66
C THR A 111 17.35 -5.33 7.54
N LEU A 112 17.09 -4.04 7.33
CA LEU A 112 17.66 -3.28 6.20
C LEU A 112 18.78 -2.31 6.57
N ALA A 113 19.00 -2.03 7.85
CA ALA A 113 20.11 -1.17 8.27
C ALA A 113 21.11 -1.95 9.13
N ILE A 114 20.69 -2.46 10.29
CA ILE A 114 21.58 -3.05 11.29
C ILE A 114 22.19 -4.35 10.77
N LEU A 115 21.39 -5.29 10.27
CA LEU A 115 21.91 -6.57 9.77
C LEU A 115 22.90 -6.38 8.60
N PRO A 116 22.59 -5.61 7.54
CA PRO A 116 23.55 -5.29 6.50
C PRO A 116 24.83 -4.63 7.00
N PHE A 117 24.72 -3.71 7.95
CA PHE A 117 25.86 -3.07 8.58
C PHE A 117 26.75 -4.12 9.29
N LEU A 118 26.17 -4.97 10.13
CA LEU A 118 26.92 -6.02 10.83
C LEU A 118 27.61 -7.00 9.87
N LEU A 119 26.96 -7.35 8.75
CA LEU A 119 27.54 -8.23 7.73
C LEU A 119 28.71 -7.58 6.99
N ILE A 120 28.57 -6.32 6.54
CA ILE A 120 29.61 -5.61 5.79
C ILE A 120 30.85 -5.36 6.66
N TYR A 121 30.65 -4.96 7.91
CA TYR A 121 31.74 -4.71 8.86
C TYR A 121 32.27 -5.98 9.53
N LYS A 122 31.77 -7.17 9.15
CA LYS A 122 32.19 -8.47 9.68
C LYS A 122 32.19 -8.49 11.21
N ALA A 123 31.10 -8.01 11.79
CA ALA A 123 30.91 -8.02 13.24
C ALA A 123 30.93 -9.46 13.80
N ASP A 124 31.10 -9.56 15.12
CA ASP A 124 31.11 -10.86 15.80
C ASP A 124 29.81 -11.65 15.56
N TYR A 125 29.94 -12.97 15.44
CA TYR A 125 28.84 -13.91 15.23
C TYR A 125 27.77 -13.83 16.33
N VAL A 126 28.17 -13.46 17.55
CA VAL A 126 27.22 -13.22 18.66
C VAL A 126 26.28 -12.06 18.33
N ALA A 127 26.80 -10.94 17.82
CA ALA A 127 25.99 -9.77 17.47
C ALA A 127 25.03 -10.05 16.31
N ILE A 128 25.49 -10.78 15.29
CA ILE A 128 24.66 -11.24 14.17
C ILE A 128 23.55 -12.17 14.68
N SER A 129 23.88 -13.11 15.56
CA SER A 129 22.91 -14.07 16.11
C SER A 129 21.82 -13.38 16.94
N ILE A 130 22.20 -12.43 17.81
CA ILE A 130 21.24 -11.63 18.59
C ILE A 130 20.30 -10.87 17.65
N THR A 131 20.86 -10.25 16.60
CA THR A 131 20.08 -9.49 15.61
C THR A 131 19.08 -10.39 14.88
N LEU A 132 19.49 -11.58 14.46
CA LEU A 132 18.61 -12.56 13.82
C LEU A 132 17.50 -13.04 14.76
N VAL A 133 17.82 -13.40 15.99
CA VAL A 133 16.83 -13.80 17.00
C VAL A 133 15.82 -12.67 17.23
N MET A 134 16.27 -11.42 17.30
CA MET A 134 15.38 -10.27 17.45
C MET A 134 14.46 -10.07 16.23
N ILE A 135 14.99 -10.17 15.01
CA ILE A 135 14.19 -10.08 13.78
C ILE A 135 13.11 -11.16 13.77
N TYR A 136 13.48 -12.43 13.98
CA TYR A 136 12.53 -13.54 13.98
C TYR A 136 11.52 -13.44 15.13
N GLY A 137 11.95 -13.00 16.31
CA GLY A 137 11.05 -12.78 17.44
C GLY A 137 9.97 -11.71 17.15
N LEU A 138 10.37 -10.57 16.59
CA LEU A 138 9.43 -9.50 16.21
C LEU A 138 8.51 -9.93 15.07
N ASN A 139 9.03 -10.69 14.10
CA ASN A 139 8.27 -11.25 12.99
C ASN A 139 7.20 -12.23 13.48
N LEU A 140 7.57 -13.17 14.35
CA LEU A 140 6.64 -14.10 14.99
C LEU A 140 5.58 -13.37 15.81
N PHE A 141 5.99 -12.42 16.64
CA PHE A 141 5.04 -11.61 17.41
C PHE A 141 4.03 -10.90 16.50
N SER A 142 4.50 -10.28 15.41
CA SER A 142 3.66 -9.55 14.47
C SER A 142 2.64 -10.46 13.79
N ILE A 143 3.05 -11.64 13.30
CA ILE A 143 2.11 -12.57 12.67
C ILE A 143 1.14 -13.20 13.69
N PHE A 144 1.58 -13.53 14.90
CA PHE A 144 0.68 -14.03 15.94
C PHE A 144 -0.37 -13.00 16.33
N PHE A 145 0.00 -11.72 16.46
CA PHE A 145 -0.96 -10.65 16.69
C PHE A 145 -2.00 -10.57 15.57
N VAL A 146 -1.56 -10.66 14.31
CA VAL A 146 -2.44 -10.66 13.12
C VAL A 146 -3.36 -11.88 13.12
N MET A 147 -2.87 -13.06 13.49
CA MET A 147 -3.67 -14.28 13.61
C MET A 147 -4.77 -14.12 14.67
N PHE A 148 -4.45 -13.53 15.83
CA PHE A 148 -5.43 -13.30 16.89
C PHE A 148 -6.51 -12.28 16.48
N LYS A 149 -6.13 -11.24 15.72
CA LYS A 149 -7.07 -10.22 15.22
C LYS A 149 -7.62 -10.51 13.83
N ARG A 150 -7.38 -11.70 13.27
CA ARG A 150 -7.69 -12.10 11.89
C ARG A 150 -9.12 -11.75 11.45
N LYS A 151 -10.12 -12.08 12.26
CA LYS A 151 -11.54 -11.82 11.94
C LYS A 151 -11.83 -10.32 11.76
N ASN A 152 -11.22 -9.47 12.60
CA ASN A 152 -11.39 -8.02 12.50
C ASN A 152 -10.65 -7.40 11.30
N LEU A 153 -9.58 -8.06 10.84
CA LEU A 153 -8.80 -7.67 9.66
C LEU A 153 -9.39 -8.22 8.35
N GLN A 154 -10.51 -8.96 8.42
CA GLN A 154 -11.15 -9.61 7.27
C GLN A 154 -10.22 -10.52 6.45
N LEU A 155 -9.27 -11.17 7.12
CA LEU A 155 -8.32 -12.07 6.48
C LEU A 155 -8.89 -13.49 6.39
N SER A 156 -8.75 -14.13 5.22
CA SER A 156 -9.00 -15.56 5.06
C SER A 156 -7.90 -16.39 5.74
N TRP A 157 -8.19 -17.65 6.08
CA TRP A 157 -7.17 -18.54 6.68
C TRP A 157 -6.01 -18.74 5.71
N PHE A 158 -6.33 -18.93 4.43
CA PHE A 158 -5.34 -19.05 3.36
C PHE A 158 -4.42 -17.83 3.27
N LYS A 159 -4.97 -16.61 3.38
CA LYS A 159 -4.15 -15.40 3.35
C LYS A 159 -3.28 -15.29 4.59
N THR A 160 -3.80 -15.61 5.77
CA THR A 160 -3.01 -15.60 7.01
C THR A 160 -1.86 -16.62 6.97
N THR A 161 -2.07 -17.82 6.43
CA THR A 161 -1.00 -18.82 6.29
C THR A 161 0.04 -18.39 5.26
N GLN A 162 -0.39 -17.77 4.14
CA GLN A 162 0.55 -17.17 3.19
C GLN A 162 1.42 -16.11 3.86
N LEU A 163 0.83 -15.19 4.64
CA LEU A 163 1.59 -14.17 5.37
C LEU A 163 2.56 -14.79 6.39
N LEU A 164 2.17 -15.88 7.06
CA LEU A 164 3.04 -16.61 7.97
C LEU A 164 4.27 -17.18 7.24
N LEU A 165 4.05 -17.81 6.09
CA LEU A 165 5.14 -18.35 5.27
C LEU A 165 6.07 -17.23 4.77
N ASP A 166 5.51 -16.12 4.27
CA ASP A 166 6.29 -14.96 3.83
C ASP A 166 7.20 -14.45 4.96
N VAL A 167 6.65 -14.29 6.17
CA VAL A 167 7.34 -13.75 7.34
C VAL A 167 8.43 -14.70 7.88
N LEU A 168 8.21 -16.02 7.80
CA LEU A 168 9.13 -17.02 8.32
C LEU A 168 10.26 -17.34 7.33
N LEU A 169 9.94 -17.45 6.04
CA LEU A 169 10.90 -17.85 5.01
C LEU A 169 11.73 -16.67 4.51
N CYS A 170 11.18 -15.46 4.51
CA CYS A 170 11.84 -14.27 3.99
C CYS A 170 11.67 -13.09 4.97
N PRO A 171 12.62 -12.88 5.90
CA PRO A 171 12.57 -11.75 6.82
C PRO A 171 12.38 -10.38 6.14
N PRO A 172 12.98 -10.10 4.95
CA PRO A 172 12.70 -8.87 4.20
C PRO A 172 11.22 -8.67 3.84
N PHE A 173 10.45 -9.74 3.63
CA PHE A 173 9.01 -9.65 3.32
C PHE A 173 8.17 -9.32 4.54
N ALA A 174 8.64 -9.65 5.75
CA ALA A 174 7.96 -9.30 6.99
C ALA A 174 7.86 -7.78 7.19
N VAL A 175 8.83 -7.04 6.67
CA VAL A 175 8.86 -5.56 6.70
C VAL A 175 7.67 -4.94 5.95
N ASN A 176 7.10 -5.64 4.97
CA ASN A 176 5.92 -5.18 4.23
C ASN A 176 4.61 -5.81 4.74
N LEU A 177 4.62 -6.54 5.86
CA LEU A 177 3.45 -7.24 6.39
C LEU A 177 2.23 -6.33 6.51
N LEU A 178 2.42 -5.11 7.03
CA LEU A 178 1.33 -4.15 7.20
C LEU A 178 0.70 -3.71 5.88
N ARG A 179 1.51 -3.51 4.85
CA ARG A 179 1.04 -3.18 3.50
C ARG A 179 0.29 -4.34 2.89
N LYS A 180 0.79 -5.57 3.04
CA LYS A 180 0.11 -6.77 2.55
C LYS A 180 -1.26 -6.96 3.20
N ILE A 181 -1.38 -6.67 4.49
CA ILE A 181 -2.65 -6.75 5.21
C ILE A 181 -3.61 -5.65 4.73
N SER A 182 -3.16 -4.40 4.65
CA SER A 182 -4.02 -3.28 4.24
C SER A 182 -4.45 -3.38 2.78
N LEU A 183 -3.57 -3.83 1.89
CA LEU A 183 -3.86 -4.03 0.47
C LEU A 183 -4.78 -5.21 0.20
N ASN A 184 -4.83 -6.18 1.13
CA ASN A 184 -5.78 -7.29 1.02
C ASN A 184 -7.23 -6.84 1.23
N TYR A 185 -7.46 -5.72 1.92
CA TYR A 185 -8.81 -5.20 2.12
C TYR A 185 -9.36 -4.64 0.81
N GLN A 186 -10.39 -5.30 0.27
CA GLN A 186 -11.05 -4.88 -0.96
C GLN A 186 -12.13 -3.85 -0.65
N ILE A 187 -11.90 -2.62 -1.10
CA ILE A 187 -12.86 -1.53 -1.02
C ILE A 187 -13.91 -1.73 -2.11
N LYS A 188 -15.20 -1.74 -1.73
CA LYS A 188 -16.31 -1.86 -2.70
C LYS A 188 -16.90 -0.49 -3.05
N THR A 189 -16.78 0.49 -2.16
CA THR A 189 -17.20 1.87 -2.44
C THR A 189 -16.37 2.46 -3.58
N GLU A 190 -17.01 3.27 -4.42
CA GLU A 190 -16.34 3.98 -5.51
C GLU A 190 -15.24 4.90 -4.95
N GLY A 191 -14.04 4.83 -5.56
CA GLY A 191 -12.85 5.44 -5.00
C GLY A 191 -12.96 6.95 -4.79
N VAL A 192 -13.52 7.70 -5.75
CA VAL A 192 -13.67 9.15 -5.62
C VAL A 192 -14.62 9.50 -4.49
N LEU A 193 -15.73 8.78 -4.35
CA LEU A 193 -16.66 8.94 -3.24
C LEU A 193 -15.99 8.64 -1.89
N LEU A 194 -15.25 7.54 -1.78
CA LEU A 194 -14.52 7.21 -0.55
C LEU A 194 -13.49 8.30 -0.21
N ALA A 195 -12.75 8.77 -1.22
CA ALA A 195 -11.76 9.83 -1.08
C ALA A 195 -12.38 11.11 -0.51
N SER A 196 -13.58 11.49 -0.96
CA SER A 196 -14.29 12.67 -0.48
C SER A 196 -14.63 12.64 1.02
N GLN A 197 -14.76 11.45 1.60
CA GLN A 197 -15.18 11.26 2.99
C GLN A 197 -14.00 11.02 3.94
N ILE A 198 -12.84 10.60 3.42
CA ILE A 198 -11.69 10.19 4.23
C ILE A 198 -10.49 11.14 4.11
N LEU A 199 -10.34 11.84 2.98
CA LEU A 199 -9.22 12.73 2.72
C LEU A 199 -9.52 14.17 3.15
N ASP A 200 -8.46 14.90 3.50
CA ASP A 200 -8.53 16.35 3.66
C ASP A 200 -8.78 17.02 2.28
N GLN A 201 -9.40 18.19 2.27
CA GLN A 201 -9.80 18.91 1.04
C GLN A 201 -8.67 19.04 0.00
N LYS A 202 -7.44 19.37 0.44
CA LYS A 202 -6.28 19.47 -0.46
C LYS A 202 -5.94 18.15 -1.15
N HIS A 203 -5.95 17.05 -0.41
CA HIS A 203 -5.64 15.72 -0.96
C HIS A 203 -6.78 15.19 -1.83
N TYR A 204 -8.02 15.57 -1.52
CA TYR A 204 -9.18 15.23 -2.34
C TYR A 204 -9.17 15.98 -3.68
N GLN A 205 -8.89 17.30 -3.68
CA GLN A 205 -8.71 18.08 -4.91
C GLN A 205 -7.64 17.46 -5.81
N HIS A 206 -6.50 17.07 -5.23
CA HIS A 206 -5.43 16.42 -5.98
C HIS A 206 -5.84 15.08 -6.61
N VAL A 207 -6.71 14.29 -5.95
CA VAL A 207 -7.29 13.07 -6.53
C VAL A 207 -8.23 13.41 -7.68
N LEU A 208 -9.08 14.44 -7.53
CA LEU A 208 -9.97 14.86 -8.60
C LEU A 208 -9.20 15.31 -9.84
N ASP A 209 -8.14 16.10 -9.66
CA ASP A 209 -7.30 16.57 -10.76
C ASP A 209 -6.63 15.42 -11.49
N GLU A 210 -6.11 14.43 -10.75
CA GLU A 210 -5.53 13.23 -11.35
C GLU A 210 -6.61 12.48 -12.13
N VAL A 211 -7.74 12.11 -11.52
CA VAL A 211 -8.80 11.36 -12.20
C VAL A 211 -9.33 12.08 -13.45
N LEU A 212 -9.36 13.42 -13.46
CA LEU A 212 -9.70 14.20 -14.65
C LEU A 212 -8.64 14.04 -15.76
N LEU A 213 -7.34 14.16 -15.43
CA LEU A 213 -6.24 13.90 -16.37
C LEU A 213 -6.29 12.45 -16.90
N ASP A 214 -6.69 11.50 -16.05
CA ASP A 214 -6.85 10.10 -16.38
C ASP A 214 -7.88 9.91 -17.46
N ILE A 215 -9.06 10.48 -17.23
CA ILE A 215 -10.19 10.45 -18.14
C ILE A 215 -9.80 11.09 -19.48
N GLN A 216 -9.12 12.23 -19.48
CA GLN A 216 -8.67 12.90 -20.71
C GLN A 216 -7.72 12.03 -21.52
N THR A 217 -6.73 11.43 -20.86
CA THR A 217 -5.80 10.50 -21.52
C THR A 217 -6.53 9.27 -22.07
N LEU A 218 -7.47 8.69 -21.31
CA LEU A 218 -8.25 7.56 -21.78
C LEU A 218 -9.14 7.89 -22.97
N LYS A 219 -9.71 9.10 -23.03
CA LYS A 219 -10.51 9.55 -24.18
C LYS A 219 -9.70 9.55 -25.46
N THR A 220 -8.43 10.01 -25.41
CA THR A 220 -7.56 10.02 -26.59
C THR A 220 -7.20 8.62 -27.09
N ALA A 221 -7.30 7.59 -26.22
CA ALA A 221 -6.92 6.22 -26.52
C ALA A 221 -8.11 5.25 -26.70
N SER A 222 -9.37 5.73 -26.57
CA SER A 222 -10.57 4.87 -26.49
C SER A 222 -11.49 4.98 -27.71
N ASN A 223 -12.29 3.94 -27.95
CA ASN A 223 -13.33 3.90 -28.99
C ASN A 223 -14.57 4.75 -28.60
N GLU A 224 -15.35 5.18 -29.60
CA GLU A 224 -16.48 6.12 -29.48
C GLU A 224 -17.46 5.82 -28.32
N LYS A 225 -17.87 4.55 -28.13
CA LYS A 225 -18.81 4.17 -27.05
C LYS A 225 -18.26 4.43 -25.64
N HIS A 226 -16.95 4.29 -25.43
CA HIS A 226 -16.31 4.55 -24.14
C HIS A 226 -16.07 6.05 -23.92
N VAL A 227 -15.86 6.81 -24.99
CA VAL A 227 -15.69 8.28 -24.93
C VAL A 227 -16.92 8.96 -24.34
N ILE A 228 -18.14 8.53 -24.73
CA ILE A 228 -19.39 9.10 -24.19
C ILE A 228 -19.50 8.89 -22.66
N GLN A 229 -19.16 7.70 -22.16
CA GLN A 229 -19.18 7.42 -20.73
C GLN A 229 -18.12 8.24 -19.97
N LEU A 230 -16.93 8.38 -20.57
CA LEU A 230 -15.84 9.20 -20.04
C LEU A 230 -16.23 10.69 -19.97
N GLU A 231 -16.94 11.21 -20.97
CA GLU A 231 -17.46 12.58 -21.00
C GLU A 231 -18.48 12.86 -19.91
N LEU A 232 -19.44 11.95 -19.71
CA LEU A 232 -20.42 12.07 -18.64
C LEU A 232 -19.73 12.10 -17.27
N ARG A 233 -18.74 11.22 -17.05
CA ARG A 233 -17.99 11.18 -15.80
C ARG A 233 -17.15 12.43 -15.58
N GLU A 234 -16.49 12.95 -16.63
CA GLU A 234 -15.73 14.20 -16.54
C GLU A 234 -16.61 15.36 -16.09
N ARG A 235 -17.79 15.54 -16.70
CA ARG A 235 -18.74 16.60 -16.34
C ARG A 235 -19.20 16.48 -14.88
N GLN A 236 -19.47 15.26 -14.41
CA GLN A 236 -19.82 15.02 -13.00
C GLN A 236 -18.70 15.46 -12.06
N LEU A 237 -17.46 15.05 -12.32
CA LEU A 237 -16.30 15.38 -11.49
C LEU A 237 -15.96 16.87 -11.52
N GLN A 238 -16.07 17.54 -12.68
CA GLN A 238 -15.90 18.98 -12.80
C GLN A 238 -16.94 19.76 -11.97
N SER A 239 -18.20 19.31 -11.98
CA SER A 239 -19.26 19.93 -11.15
C SER A 239 -18.98 19.79 -9.65
N LEU A 240 -18.40 18.66 -9.23
CA LEU A 240 -17.97 18.44 -7.84
C LEU A 240 -16.79 19.32 -7.48
N LYS A 241 -15.78 19.42 -8.35
CA LYS A 241 -14.61 20.29 -8.16
C LYS A 241 -15.03 21.75 -7.98
N TYR A 242 -15.90 22.26 -8.86
CA TYR A 242 -16.42 23.63 -8.77
C TYR A 242 -17.14 23.92 -7.44
N LYS A 243 -17.92 22.95 -6.92
CA LYS A 243 -18.59 23.10 -5.61
C LYS A 243 -17.62 23.16 -4.42
N ILE A 244 -16.44 22.55 -4.55
CA ILE A 244 -15.42 22.50 -3.49
C ILE A 244 -14.56 23.76 -3.50
N GLU A 245 -14.31 24.35 -4.66
CA GLU A 245 -13.52 25.58 -4.80
C GLU A 245 -14.30 26.83 -4.37
N ASN A 246 -15.63 26.81 -4.48
CA ASN A 246 -16.50 27.93 -4.12
C ASN A 246 -17.11 27.82 -2.70
N LYS A 247 -16.52 27.03 -1.82
CA LYS A 247 -16.98 26.80 -0.45
C LYS A 247 -15.87 27.10 0.55
#